data_AF-A0A3D1UD66-F1
#
_entry.id   AF-A0A3D1UD66-F1
#
_cell.length_a   1.000
_cell.length_b   1.000
_cell.length_c   1.000
_cell.angle_alpha   90.00
_cell.angle_beta   90.00
_cell.angle_gamma   90.00
#
_symmetry.space_group_name_H-M   'P 1'
#
loop_
_entity.id
_entity.type
_entity.pdbx_description
1 polymer ?
#
loop_
_entity_poly.entity_id
_entity_poly.type
_entity_poly.pdbx_seq_one_letter_code
_entity_poly.pdbx_strand_id
1 'polypeptide(L)'
;RMGQSAAGAAFGFSVFRCRTHYERGNYTDFLRAIWIRPEDLPRYERHVDVVKLATRRHPIPSQVIAAYASYSYAGDVAALTDPCFRFPFIVDNAALGKSPLWPAVRDCPHASDCAQCGKCAALWAEVARPRPAQADGLTQAFTSFFKG
;
A
#
# COMPACT_ATOMS: atom_id res chain seq x y z
N ARG A 1 -16.55 15.68 -4.75
CA ARG A 1 -15.67 14.63 -5.33
C ARG A 1 -14.45 15.37 -5.89
N MET A 2 -13.23 15.15 -5.40
CA MET A 2 -12.05 15.84 -5.95
C MET A 2 -11.84 15.37 -7.39
N GLY A 3 -12.09 16.25 -8.36
CA GLY A 3 -11.71 16.04 -9.75
C GLY A 3 -10.24 16.37 -9.98
N GLN A 4 -9.70 15.88 -11.08
CA GLN A 4 -8.44 16.39 -11.60
C GLN A 4 -8.57 17.89 -11.84
N SER A 5 -7.64 18.71 -11.35
CA SER A 5 -7.65 20.15 -11.64
C SER A 5 -7.20 20.39 -13.07
N ALA A 6 -7.78 21.40 -13.73
CA ALA A 6 -7.36 21.82 -15.06
C ALA A 6 -5.88 22.24 -15.09
N ALA A 7 -5.44 22.97 -14.05
CA ALA A 7 -4.04 23.35 -13.88
C ALA A 7 -3.11 22.11 -13.81
N GLY A 8 -3.45 21.10 -12.99
CA GLY A 8 -2.66 19.88 -12.92
C GLY A 8 -2.63 19.12 -14.25
N ALA A 9 -3.75 19.08 -14.97
CA ALA A 9 -3.84 18.41 -16.26
C ALA A 9 -2.92 19.07 -17.31
N ALA A 10 -2.85 20.40 -17.33
CA ALA A 10 -1.96 21.14 -18.22
C ALA A 10 -0.47 20.82 -18.00
N PHE A 11 -0.08 20.44 -16.77
CA PHE A 11 1.28 19.99 -16.43
C PHE A 11 1.50 18.47 -16.59
N GLY A 12 0.54 17.74 -17.18
CA GLY A 12 0.61 16.27 -17.29
C GLY A 12 0.54 15.55 -15.94
N PHE A 13 0.10 16.24 -14.88
CA PHE A 13 -0.05 15.69 -13.54
C PHE A 13 -1.46 15.09 -13.36
N SER A 14 -1.52 13.83 -12.93
CA SER A 14 -2.78 13.15 -12.59
C SER A 14 -2.83 12.76 -11.13
N VAL A 15 -3.83 13.25 -10.39
CA VAL A 15 -4.10 12.84 -9.00
C VAL A 15 -4.55 11.38 -8.89
N PHE A 16 -4.91 10.75 -10.02
CA PHE A 16 -5.33 9.36 -10.09
C PHE A 16 -4.23 8.42 -10.58
N ARG A 17 -2.99 8.91 -10.79
CA ARG A 17 -1.91 8.15 -11.41
C ARG A 17 -1.68 6.78 -10.76
N CYS A 18 -1.56 6.71 -9.44
CA CYS A 18 -1.38 5.43 -8.74
C CYS A 18 -2.58 4.49 -8.92
N ARG A 19 -3.80 5.02 -8.84
CA ARG A 19 -5.02 4.23 -9.03
C ARG A 19 -5.06 3.64 -10.44
N THR A 20 -4.92 4.47 -11.47
CA THR A 20 -4.95 4.03 -12.87
C THR A 20 -3.80 3.07 -13.18
N HIS A 21 -2.63 3.26 -12.56
CA HIS A 21 -1.50 2.36 -12.71
C HIS A 21 -1.80 0.94 -12.21
N TYR A 22 -2.38 0.82 -11.02
CA TYR A 22 -2.72 -0.49 -10.46
C TYR A 22 -3.96 -1.11 -11.13
N GLU A 23 -4.94 -0.32 -11.58
CA GLU A 23 -6.08 -0.81 -12.39
C GLU A 23 -5.63 -1.46 -13.71
N ARG A 24 -4.45 -1.11 -14.22
CA ARG A 24 -3.83 -1.76 -15.40
C ARG A 24 -3.13 -3.08 -15.08
N GLY A 25 -3.12 -3.52 -13.83
CA GLY A 25 -2.50 -4.78 -13.42
C GLY A 25 -1.05 -4.67 -12.94
N ASN A 26 -0.48 -3.47 -12.85
CA ASN A 26 0.92 -3.26 -12.46
C ASN A 26 1.15 -3.38 -10.94
N TYR A 27 0.64 -4.43 -10.29
CA TYR A 27 0.62 -4.55 -8.84
C TYR A 27 2.02 -4.74 -8.23
N THR A 28 2.94 -5.43 -8.92
CA THR A 28 4.32 -5.62 -8.46
C THR A 28 5.07 -4.29 -8.30
N ASP A 29 4.63 -3.23 -8.97
CA ASP A 29 5.18 -1.88 -8.80
C ASP A 29 4.94 -1.34 -7.39
N PHE A 30 3.97 -1.89 -6.65
CA PHE A 30 3.78 -1.57 -5.24
C PHE A 30 5.04 -1.83 -4.41
N LEU A 31 5.80 -2.90 -4.68
CA LEU A 31 7.06 -3.19 -3.99
C LEU A 31 8.18 -2.19 -4.32
N ARG A 32 8.04 -1.44 -5.42
CA ARG A 32 8.95 -0.38 -5.85
C ARG A 32 8.48 1.01 -5.44
N ALA A 33 7.26 1.11 -4.90
CA ALA A 33 6.70 2.38 -4.45
C ALA A 33 7.36 2.83 -3.13
N ILE A 34 7.22 4.12 -2.83
CA ILE A 34 7.81 4.72 -1.64
C ILE A 34 6.82 4.58 -0.48
N TRP A 35 7.06 3.58 0.36
CA TRP A 35 6.39 3.39 1.64
C TRP A 35 7.34 2.70 2.62
N ILE A 36 7.08 2.88 3.90
CA ILE A 36 7.82 2.24 4.99
C ILE A 36 6.84 1.32 5.70
N ARG A 37 7.29 0.12 6.07
CA ARG A 37 6.50 -0.80 6.88
C ARG A 37 6.62 -0.44 8.36
N PRO A 38 5.60 -0.64 9.22
CA PRO A 38 5.73 -0.43 10.66
C PRO A 38 6.96 -1.11 11.27
N GLU A 39 7.21 -2.37 10.94
CA GLU A 39 8.34 -3.16 11.42
C GLU A 39 9.72 -2.63 10.94
N ASP A 40 9.75 -1.86 9.84
CA ASP A 40 10.98 -1.28 9.31
C ASP A 40 11.24 0.14 9.84
N LEU A 41 10.29 0.74 10.57
CA LEU A 41 10.41 2.10 11.11
C LEU A 41 11.64 2.30 12.03
N PRO A 42 12.02 1.35 12.92
CA PRO A 42 13.19 1.54 13.79
C PRO A 42 14.51 1.77 13.04
N ARG A 43 14.59 1.39 11.77
CA ARG A 43 15.76 1.66 10.92
C ARG A 43 15.95 3.15 10.63
N TYR A 44 14.87 3.94 10.71
CA TYR A 44 14.84 5.35 10.35
C TYR A 44 14.90 6.28 11.56
N GLU A 45 14.65 5.80 12.77
CA GLU A 45 14.55 6.63 13.98
C GLU A 45 15.85 7.37 14.33
N ARG A 46 17.00 6.81 13.96
CA ARG A 46 18.29 7.49 14.11
C ARG A 46 18.48 8.70 13.17
N HIS A 47 17.58 8.89 12.21
CA HIS A 47 17.69 9.91 11.16
C HIS A 47 16.64 11.02 11.28
N VAL A 48 15.56 10.78 12.01
CA VAL A 48 14.44 11.71 12.16
C VAL A 48 13.79 11.58 13.54
N ASP A 49 13.40 12.72 14.14
CA ASP A 49 12.72 12.72 15.44
C ASP A 49 11.20 12.51 15.31
N VAL A 50 10.63 12.79 14.13
CA VAL A 50 9.18 12.78 13.92
C VAL A 50 8.84 12.17 12.55
N VAL A 51 7.85 11.28 12.55
CA VAL A 51 7.33 10.62 11.35
C VAL A 51 5.89 11.04 11.12
N LYS A 52 5.58 11.46 9.89
CA LYS A 52 4.23 11.84 9.49
C LYS A 52 3.52 10.66 8.84
N LEU A 53 2.43 10.21 9.46
CA LEU A 53 1.56 9.17 8.90
C LEU A 53 0.51 9.78 7.96
N ALA A 54 0.44 9.28 6.73
CA ALA A 54 -0.58 9.69 5.77
C ALA A 54 -1.90 8.94 6.05
N THR A 55 -2.83 9.58 6.76
CA THR A 55 -4.11 8.97 7.16
C THR A 55 -5.35 9.74 6.69
N ARG A 56 -5.18 10.83 5.93
CA ARG A 56 -6.25 11.79 5.61
C ARG A 56 -7.49 11.17 4.95
N ARG A 57 -7.33 10.15 4.10
CA ARG A 57 -8.44 9.46 3.41
C ARG A 57 -8.54 8.00 3.82
N HIS A 58 -7.79 7.59 4.84
CA HIS A 58 -7.82 6.23 5.33
C HIS A 58 -9.14 5.99 6.10
N PRO A 59 -9.90 4.92 5.81
CA PRO A 59 -11.21 4.69 6.44
C PRO A 59 -11.10 4.37 7.95
N ILE A 60 -9.95 3.87 8.40
CA ILE A 60 -9.70 3.49 9.79
C ILE A 60 -8.35 4.08 10.26
N PRO A 61 -8.20 5.40 10.44
CA PRO A 61 -6.91 6.02 10.77
C PRO A 61 -6.23 5.46 12.03
N SER A 62 -7.03 5.06 13.02
CA SER A 62 -6.55 4.45 14.27
C SER A 62 -5.76 3.17 14.04
N GLN A 63 -6.10 2.38 13.01
CA GLN A 63 -5.36 1.17 12.65
C GLN A 63 -3.94 1.51 12.18
N VAL A 64 -3.78 2.56 11.36
CA VAL A 64 -2.46 3.01 10.90
C VAL A 64 -1.64 3.51 12.07
N ILE A 65 -2.24 4.32 12.95
CA ILE A 65 -1.55 4.83 14.14
C ILE A 65 -1.12 3.67 15.05
N ALA A 66 -2.03 2.73 15.35
CA ALA A 66 -1.72 1.58 16.20
C ALA A 66 -0.61 0.70 15.60
N ALA A 67 -0.63 0.47 14.30
CA ALA A 67 0.40 -0.31 13.60
C ALA A 67 1.79 0.32 13.76
N TYR A 68 1.93 1.61 13.45
CA TYR A 68 3.22 2.30 13.54
C TYR A 68 3.67 2.59 14.98
N ALA A 69 2.74 2.80 15.92
CA ALA A 69 3.07 2.98 17.33
C ALA A 69 3.56 1.69 18.01
N SER A 70 3.17 0.52 17.48
CA SER A 70 3.57 -0.80 18.00
C SER A 70 4.65 -1.49 17.15
N TYR A 71 5.12 -0.85 16.08
CA TYR A 71 6.04 -1.43 15.09
C TYR A 71 5.57 -2.77 14.52
N SER A 72 4.26 -3.01 14.46
CA SER A 72 3.71 -4.32 14.16
C SER A 72 2.38 -4.21 13.44
N TYR A 73 2.23 -4.99 12.38
CA TYR A 73 0.96 -5.12 11.69
C TYR A 73 0.76 -6.52 11.12
N ALA A 74 -0.30 -7.19 11.54
CA ALA A 74 -0.74 -8.44 10.95
C ALA A 74 -1.84 -8.15 9.92
N GLY A 75 -1.54 -8.29 8.63
CA GLY A 75 -2.53 -8.09 7.58
C GLY A 75 -1.94 -7.68 6.23
N ASP A 76 -2.78 -7.02 5.44
CA ASP A 76 -2.45 -6.52 4.11
C ASP A 76 -1.72 -5.17 4.20
N VAL A 77 -0.43 -5.11 3.89
CA VAL A 77 0.33 -3.85 4.01
C VAL A 77 -0.20 -2.75 3.08
N ALA A 78 -0.79 -3.12 1.94
CA ALA A 78 -1.43 -2.15 1.03
C ALA A 78 -2.60 -1.41 1.71
N ALA A 79 -3.25 -2.07 2.68
CA ALA A 79 -4.33 -1.47 3.45
C ALA A 79 -3.86 -0.33 4.34
N LEU A 80 -2.59 -0.26 4.77
CA LEU A 80 -2.07 0.83 5.62
C LEU A 80 -1.78 2.12 4.84
N THR A 81 -1.67 2.05 3.50
CA THR A 81 -1.33 3.22 2.67
C THR A 81 -2.51 4.17 2.50
N ASP A 82 -2.32 5.45 2.14
CA ASP A 82 -3.40 6.34 1.70
C ASP A 82 -3.49 6.32 0.17
N PRO A 83 -4.64 6.02 -0.45
CA PRO A 83 -6.01 6.00 0.11
C PRO A 83 -6.55 4.58 0.44
N CYS A 84 -5.73 3.70 1.01
CA CYS A 84 -6.05 2.29 1.29
C CYS A 84 -6.32 1.52 0.00
N PHE A 85 -5.26 1.23 -0.76
CA PHE A 85 -5.40 0.51 -2.01
C PHE A 85 -5.98 -0.89 -1.75
N ARG A 86 -7.15 -1.17 -2.33
CA ARG A 86 -7.78 -2.49 -2.29
C ARG A 86 -7.45 -3.26 -3.57
N PHE A 87 -6.24 -3.80 -3.64
CA PHE A 87 -5.84 -4.67 -4.75
C PHE A 87 -6.68 -5.95 -4.79
N PRO A 88 -6.76 -6.65 -5.94
CA PRO A 88 -7.26 -8.03 -5.99
C PRO A 88 -6.35 -9.02 -5.25
N PHE A 89 -5.24 -8.54 -4.70
CA PHE A 89 -4.31 -9.29 -3.85
C PHE A 89 -4.26 -8.70 -2.44
N ILE A 90 -3.92 -9.56 -1.49
CA ILE A 90 -3.45 -9.22 -0.15
C ILE A 90 -1.92 -9.29 -0.20
N VAL A 91 -1.24 -8.22 0.17
CA VAL A 91 0.21 -8.22 0.34
C VAL A 91 0.51 -8.53 1.81
N ASP A 92 0.77 -9.81 2.11
CA ASP A 92 0.90 -10.30 3.49
C ASP A 92 2.14 -9.71 4.18
N ASN A 93 1.91 -8.88 5.19
CA ASN A 93 2.96 -8.18 5.94
C ASN A 93 3.89 -9.13 6.70
N ALA A 94 3.34 -10.23 7.24
CA ALA A 94 4.12 -11.23 7.96
C ALA A 94 4.97 -12.06 6.97
N ALA A 95 4.44 -12.37 5.79
CA ALA A 95 5.22 -13.04 4.74
C ALA A 95 6.37 -12.15 4.25
N LEU A 96 6.14 -10.84 4.06
CA LEU A 96 7.20 -9.87 3.76
C LEU A 96 8.34 -9.95 4.77
N GLY A 97 8.03 -9.96 6.08
CA GLY A 97 9.05 -10.00 7.13
C GLY A 97 9.85 -11.29 7.20
N LYS A 98 9.26 -12.40 6.77
CA LYS A 98 9.90 -13.72 6.76
C LYS A 98 10.69 -14.01 5.48
N SER A 99 10.40 -13.29 4.40
CA SER A 99 11.08 -13.50 3.13
C SER A 99 12.54 -13.06 3.20
N PRO A 100 13.50 -13.92 2.79
CA PRO A 100 14.90 -13.51 2.68
C PRO A 100 15.14 -12.48 1.56
N LEU A 101 14.18 -12.31 0.64
CA LEU A 101 14.26 -11.31 -0.43
C LEU A 101 13.91 -9.89 0.05
N TRP A 102 13.17 -9.76 1.16
CA TRP A 102 12.70 -8.44 1.62
C TRP A 102 13.83 -7.43 1.84
N PRO A 103 14.93 -7.76 2.55
CA PRO A 103 16.03 -6.81 2.71
C PRO A 103 16.61 -6.31 1.39
N ALA A 104 16.74 -7.19 0.39
CA ALA A 104 17.29 -6.85 -0.91
C ALA A 104 16.34 -6.00 -1.77
N VAL A 105 15.02 -6.14 -1.58
CA VAL A 105 14.00 -5.31 -2.25
C VAL A 105 13.86 -3.95 -1.56
N ARG A 106 13.74 -3.94 -0.22
CA ARG A 106 13.63 -2.72 0.60
C ARG A 106 14.83 -1.80 0.43
N ASP A 107 16.04 -2.36 0.46
CA ASP A 107 17.29 -1.60 0.40
C ASP A 107 17.83 -1.48 -1.04
N CYS A 108 16.99 -1.68 -2.06
CA CYS A 108 17.43 -1.70 -3.46
C CYS A 108 17.95 -0.31 -3.90
N PRO A 109 19.23 -0.17 -4.27
CA PRO A 109 19.79 1.12 -4.68
C PRO A 109 19.30 1.56 -6.07
N HIS A 110 18.77 0.63 -6.85
CA HIS A 110 18.29 0.87 -8.22
C HIS A 110 16.77 1.05 -8.29
N ALA A 111 16.11 1.43 -7.19
CA ALA A 111 14.66 1.59 -7.19
C ALA A 111 14.21 2.72 -8.15
N SER A 112 15.03 3.76 -8.32
CA SER A 112 14.75 4.92 -9.18
C SER A 112 15.06 4.71 -10.66
N ASP A 113 15.95 3.77 -10.99
CA ASP A 113 16.43 3.43 -12.35
C ASP A 113 16.32 1.92 -12.61
N CYS A 114 15.24 1.31 -12.12
CA CYS A 114 15.11 -0.14 -12.06
C CYS A 114 15.13 -0.81 -13.45
N ALA A 115 16.17 -1.61 -13.69
CA ALA A 115 16.29 -2.47 -14.88
C ALA A 115 15.45 -3.77 -14.83
N GLN A 116 14.52 -3.87 -13.88
CA GLN A 116 13.61 -5.03 -13.73
C GLN A 116 14.33 -6.38 -13.56
N CYS A 117 15.32 -6.45 -12.67
CA CYS A 117 16.12 -7.66 -12.38
C CYS A 117 15.37 -8.88 -11.80
N GLY A 118 14.03 -8.85 -11.70
CA GLY A 118 13.21 -9.97 -11.23
C GLY A 118 13.01 -10.11 -9.72
N LYS A 119 13.85 -9.48 -8.86
CA LYS A 119 13.74 -9.60 -7.39
C LYS A 119 12.35 -9.25 -6.84
N CYS A 120 11.75 -8.16 -7.33
CA CYS A 120 10.41 -7.75 -6.91
C CYS A 120 9.34 -8.76 -7.35
N ALA A 121 9.48 -9.37 -8.53
CA ALA A 121 8.53 -10.38 -9.01
C ALA A 121 8.65 -11.67 -8.19
N ALA A 122 9.87 -12.09 -7.86
CA ALA A 122 10.12 -13.22 -6.97
C ALA A 122 9.51 -12.98 -5.57
N LEU A 123 9.79 -11.82 -4.96
CA LEU A 123 9.19 -11.47 -3.67
C LEU A 123 7.66 -11.41 -3.75
N TRP A 124 7.11 -10.83 -4.82
CA TRP A 124 5.66 -10.76 -5.03
C TRP A 124 5.01 -12.14 -5.00
N ALA A 125 5.62 -13.13 -5.64
CA ALA A 125 5.13 -14.51 -5.65
C ALA A 125 5.08 -15.16 -4.25
N GLU A 126 5.94 -14.73 -3.32
CA GLU A 126 5.96 -15.23 -1.94
C GLU A 126 4.90 -14.57 -1.04
N VAL A 127 4.64 -13.27 -1.25
CA VAL A 127 3.89 -12.44 -0.29
C VAL A 127 2.50 -12.05 -0.74
N ALA A 128 2.24 -12.05 -2.05
CA ALA A 128 0.94 -11.69 -2.59
C ALA A 128 0.02 -12.91 -2.66
N ARG A 129 -1.17 -12.81 -2.09
CA ARG A 129 -2.21 -13.84 -2.16
C ARG A 129 -3.47 -13.27 -2.77
N PRO A 130 -4.25 -14.05 -3.56
CA PRO A 130 -5.55 -13.59 -4.03
C PRO A 130 -6.42 -13.13 -2.86
N ARG A 131 -7.01 -11.95 -2.99
CA ARG A 131 -7.99 -11.47 -2.01
C ARG A 131 -9.25 -12.34 -2.17
N PRO A 132 -9.79 -12.91 -1.09
CA PRO A 132 -11.05 -13.63 -1.17
C PRO A 132 -12.14 -12.67 -1.66
N ALA A 133 -13.04 -13.17 -2.50
CA ALA A 133 -14.25 -12.43 -2.86
C ALA A 133 -14.95 -12.03 -1.56
N GLN A 134 -15.29 -10.75 -1.41
CA GLN A 134 -16.11 -10.33 -0.29
C GLN A 134 -17.43 -11.09 -0.38
N ALA A 135 -17.84 -11.79 0.68
CA ALA A 135 -19.22 -12.21 0.81
C ALA A 135 -20.06 -10.93 0.88
N ASP A 136 -20.79 -10.62 -0.18
CA ASP A 136 -21.56 -9.38 -0.38
C ASP A 136 -22.67 -9.12 0.66
N GLY A 137 -22.79 -9.95 1.69
CA GLY A 137 -23.89 -9.93 2.66
C GLY A 137 -23.95 -8.67 3.54
N LEU A 138 -22.81 -8.10 3.94
CA LEU A 138 -22.80 -6.93 4.83
C LEU A 138 -22.94 -5.59 4.09
N THR A 139 -22.54 -5.52 2.81
CA THR A 139 -22.64 -4.29 2.02
C THR A 139 -24.04 -4.07 1.48
N GLN A 140 -24.79 -5.14 1.15
CA GLN A 140 -26.20 -5.02 0.80
C GLN A 140 -27.06 -4.56 2.00
N ALA A 141 -26.86 -5.15 3.19
CA ALA A 141 -27.64 -4.80 4.39
C ALA A 141 -27.41 -3.34 4.86
N PHE A 142 -26.18 -2.83 4.76
CA PHE A 142 -25.89 -1.43 5.11
C PHE A 142 -26.41 -0.44 4.07
N THR A 143 -26.44 -0.83 2.78
CA THR A 143 -26.95 0.02 1.70
C THR A 143 -28.48 0.04 1.64
N SER A 144 -29.17 -1.02 2.11
CA SER A 144 -30.63 -1.04 2.22
C SER A 144 -31.16 -0.20 3.40
N PHE A 145 -30.37 -0.06 4.47
CA PHE A 145 -30.77 0.73 5.65
C PHE A 145 -30.89 2.24 5.37
N PHE A 146 -30.11 2.78 4.43
CA PHE A 146 -30.15 4.20 4.03
C PHE A 146 -31.02 4.48 2.80
N LYS A 147 -31.72 3.46 2.28
CA LYS A 147 -32.67 3.59 1.15
C LYS A 147 -34.14 3.43 1.57
N GLY A 148 -34.41 3.36 2.87
CA GLY A 148 -35.76 3.46 3.46
C GLY A 148 -36.08 4.90 3.82
#